data_AF-C2L0G7-F1
#
_entry.id   AF-C2L0G7-F1
#
_cell.length_a   1.000
_cell.length_b   1.000
_cell.length_c   1.000
_cell.angle_alpha   90.00
_cell.angle_beta   90.00
_cell.angle_gamma   90.00
#
_symmetry.space_group_name_H-M   'P 1'
#
loop_
_entity.id
_entity.type
_entity.pdbx_description
1 polymer ?
#
loop_
_entity_poly.entity_id
_entity_poly.type
_entity_poly.pdbx_seq_one_letter_code
_entity_poly.pdbx_strand_id
1 'polypeptide(L)'
;MSKNKFIAIIMWAILFSASVFLLFMIPNYYSISIFVALAFDCIAFLSQLIIWLIRLKTYSNDVFWSTSTILISTIYMIVQFIICVVTAILNDGISLKVLLIINVILMALMWVLILAILNAKNHANRIDSRQKEHHVEL
;
A
#
# COMPACT_ATOMS: atom_id res chain seq x y z
N MET A 1 11.25 -7.48 18.90
CA MET A 1 11.23 -7.01 17.50
C MET A 1 12.67 -6.80 17.06
N SER A 2 13.11 -7.23 15.87
CA SER A 2 14.50 -6.99 15.45
C SER A 2 14.75 -5.49 15.26
N LYS A 3 15.97 -5.00 15.56
CA LYS A 3 16.31 -3.57 15.48
C LYS A 3 15.91 -2.93 14.13
N ASN A 4 16.14 -3.66 13.03
CA ASN A 4 15.79 -3.19 11.69
C ASN A 4 14.28 -3.00 11.51
N LYS A 5 13.45 -3.89 12.06
CA LYS A 5 11.98 -3.76 12.02
C LYS A 5 11.51 -2.54 12.80
N PHE A 6 12.15 -2.24 13.94
CA PHE A 6 11.83 -1.08 14.76
C PHE A 6 12.13 0.23 14.03
N ILE A 7 13.30 0.33 13.41
CA ILE A 7 13.66 1.47 12.57
C ILE A 7 12.64 1.65 11.43
N ALA A 8 12.26 0.57 10.77
CA ALA A 8 11.29 0.57 9.69
C ALA A 8 9.91 1.13 10.11
N ILE A 9 9.38 0.71 11.26
CA ILE A 9 8.10 1.22 11.79
C ILE A 9 8.22 2.69 12.19
N ILE A 10 9.34 3.10 12.79
CA ILE A 10 9.58 4.52 13.12
C ILE A 10 9.60 5.36 11.84
N MET A 11 10.33 4.93 10.81
CA MET A 11 10.37 5.63 9.52
C MET A 11 8.98 5.75 8.90
N TRP A 12 8.20 4.67 8.93
CA TRP A 12 6.81 4.69 8.48
C TRP A 12 5.97 5.72 9.26
N ALA A 13 6.09 5.76 10.58
CA ALA A 13 5.33 6.70 11.42
C ALA A 13 5.74 8.16 11.18
N ILE A 14 7.03 8.42 10.95
CA ILE A 14 7.53 9.75 10.59
C ILE A 14 6.96 10.18 9.23
N LEU A 15 7.01 9.31 8.23
CA LEU A 15 6.48 9.61 6.89
C LEU A 15 4.97 9.84 6.92
N PHE A 16 4.23 9.04 7.67
CA PHE A 16 2.79 9.24 7.87
C PHE A 16 2.49 10.58 8.56
N SER A 17 3.22 10.90 9.62
CA SER A 17 3.03 12.17 10.32
C SER A 17 3.36 13.37 9.42
N ALA A 18 4.41 13.24 8.59
CA ALA A 18 4.78 14.25 7.63
C ALA A 18 3.74 14.41 6.50
N SER A 19 3.15 13.31 6.00
CA SER A 19 2.12 13.37 4.96
C SER A 19 0.86 14.08 5.46
N VAL A 20 0.41 13.71 6.67
CA VAL A 20 -0.72 14.34 7.36
C VAL A 20 -0.45 15.83 7.59
N PHE A 21 0.74 16.18 8.10
CA PHE A 21 1.13 17.57 8.31
C PHE A 21 1.09 18.38 7.01
N LEU A 22 1.63 17.85 5.92
CA LEU A 22 1.63 18.52 4.62
C LEU A 22 0.20 18.73 4.10
N LEU A 23 -0.68 17.75 4.24
CA LEU A 23 -2.08 17.86 3.81
C LEU A 23 -2.87 18.92 4.57
N PHE A 24 -2.50 19.23 5.81
CA PHE A 24 -3.10 20.34 6.55
C PHE A 24 -2.44 21.69 6.26
N MET A 25 -1.15 21.73 5.92
CA MET A 25 -0.42 22.98 5.69
C MET A 25 -0.56 23.57 4.28
N ILE A 26 -0.76 22.73 3.28
CA ILE A 26 -0.82 23.18 1.87
C ILE A 26 -2.10 23.97 1.54
N PRO A 27 -3.30 23.54 1.96
CA PRO A 27 -4.53 24.23 1.58
C PRO A 27 -4.69 25.60 2.23
N ASN A 28 -5.28 26.54 1.49
CA ASN A 28 -5.60 27.88 2.03
C ASN A 28 -6.82 27.87 2.97
N TYR A 29 -7.70 26.87 2.84
CA TYR A 29 -8.85 26.65 3.71
C TYR A 29 -9.20 25.16 3.73
N TYR A 30 -9.91 24.71 4.77
CA TYR A 30 -10.27 23.30 4.93
C TYR A 30 -11.65 23.01 4.35
N SER A 31 -11.68 22.43 3.15
CA SER A 31 -12.85 21.87 2.50
C SER A 31 -13.04 20.37 2.77
N ILE A 32 -14.24 19.86 2.46
CA ILE A 32 -14.56 18.43 2.54
C ILE A 32 -13.60 17.59 1.69
N SER A 33 -13.16 18.11 0.54
CA SER A 33 -12.24 17.44 -0.38
C SER A 33 -10.91 17.09 0.29
N ILE A 34 -10.40 17.96 1.17
CA ILE A 34 -9.15 17.73 1.90
C ILE A 34 -9.30 16.62 2.93
N PHE A 35 -10.42 16.58 3.66
CA PHE A 35 -10.69 15.49 4.60
C PHE A 35 -10.85 14.14 3.89
N VAL A 36 -11.44 14.13 2.70
CA VAL A 36 -11.51 12.92 1.87
C VAL A 36 -10.11 12.50 1.40
N ALA A 37 -9.29 13.43 0.91
CA ALA A 37 -7.91 13.14 0.53
C ALA A 37 -7.12 12.56 1.71
N LEU A 38 -7.21 13.17 2.89
CA LEU A 38 -6.60 12.69 4.12
C LEU A 38 -7.06 11.27 4.49
N ALA A 39 -8.36 10.99 4.39
CA ALA A 39 -8.89 9.66 4.69
C ALA A 39 -8.27 8.59 3.77
N PHE A 40 -8.14 8.86 2.47
CA PHE A 40 -7.52 7.93 1.53
C PHE A 40 -6.00 7.82 1.70
N ASP A 41 -5.30 8.90 2.08
CA ASP A 41 -3.89 8.85 2.45
C ASP A 41 -3.68 7.92 3.65
N CYS A 42 -4.49 8.09 4.71
CA CYS A 42 -4.51 7.21 5.87
C CYS A 42 -4.77 5.75 5.49
N ILE A 43 -5.74 5.48 4.63
CA ILE A 43 -6.05 4.12 4.15
C ILE A 43 -4.84 3.51 3.42
N ALA A 44 -4.12 4.29 2.61
CA ALA A 44 -2.96 3.79 1.89
C ALA A 44 -1.80 3.43 2.84
N PHE A 45 -1.49 4.32 3.78
CA PHE A 45 -0.49 4.05 4.82
C PHE A 45 -0.86 2.81 5.64
N LEU A 46 -2.11 2.70 6.10
CA LEU A 46 -2.59 1.55 6.86
C LEU A 46 -2.54 0.25 6.05
N SER A 47 -2.94 0.29 4.77
CA SER A 47 -2.89 -0.87 3.88
C SER A 47 -1.46 -1.36 3.69
N GLN A 48 -0.50 -0.45 3.48
CA GLN A 48 0.91 -0.80 3.41
C GLN A 48 1.43 -1.39 4.72
N LEU A 49 1.07 -0.80 5.87
CA LEU A 49 1.46 -1.31 7.18
C LEU A 49 0.93 -2.74 7.41
N ILE A 50 -0.33 -3.00 7.08
CA ILE A 50 -0.95 -4.33 7.19
C ILE A 50 -0.18 -5.34 6.34
N ILE A 51 0.12 -5.01 5.07
CA ILE A 51 0.90 -5.88 4.17
C ILE A 51 2.27 -6.18 4.77
N TRP A 52 2.94 -5.18 5.31
CA TRP A 52 4.25 -5.35 5.93
C TRP A 52 4.17 -6.28 7.14
N LEU A 53 3.20 -6.06 8.04
CA LEU A 53 2.98 -6.89 9.22
C LEU A 53 2.67 -8.36 8.86
N ILE A 54 1.87 -8.59 7.81
CA ILE A 54 1.55 -9.94 7.32
C ILE A 54 2.82 -10.61 6.76
N ARG A 55 3.63 -9.89 5.98
CA ARG A 55 4.78 -10.46 5.26
C ARG A 55 6.05 -10.59 6.09
N LEU A 56 6.16 -9.89 7.24
CA LEU A 56 7.31 -9.92 8.14
C LEU A 56 7.61 -11.28 8.79
N LYS A 57 6.75 -12.29 8.61
CA LYS A 57 6.90 -13.66 9.13
C LYS A 57 7.51 -14.66 8.12
N THR A 58 7.61 -14.33 6.84
CA THR A 58 8.06 -15.26 5.78
C THR A 58 9.53 -15.00 5.44
N TYR A 59 10.46 -15.88 5.84
CA TYR A 59 11.90 -15.54 5.86
C TYR A 59 12.87 -16.44 5.07
N SER A 60 12.45 -17.37 4.20
CA SER A 60 13.46 -18.06 3.38
C SER A 60 13.05 -18.43 1.94
N ASN A 61 11.83 -18.91 1.69
CA ASN A 61 11.47 -19.40 0.34
C ASN A 61 10.60 -18.44 -0.49
N ASP A 62 10.16 -17.32 0.09
CA ASP A 62 9.13 -16.44 -0.51
C ASP A 62 9.59 -15.00 -0.76
N VAL A 63 10.91 -14.77 -0.83
CA VAL A 63 11.50 -13.42 -0.92
C VAL A 63 10.98 -12.65 -2.14
N PHE A 64 10.85 -13.32 -3.29
CA PHE A 64 10.33 -12.69 -4.52
C PHE A 64 8.90 -12.15 -4.33
N TRP A 65 7.97 -13.04 -3.95
CA TRP A 65 6.55 -12.67 -3.76
C TRP A 65 6.34 -11.64 -2.64
N SER A 66 7.11 -11.74 -1.56
CA SER A 66 7.10 -10.78 -0.46
C SER A 66 7.54 -9.39 -0.93
N THR A 67 8.67 -9.33 -1.64
CA THR A 67 9.25 -8.10 -2.17
C THR A 67 8.31 -7.42 -3.18
N SER A 68 7.71 -8.19 -4.09
CA SER A 68 6.75 -7.67 -5.06
C SER A 68 5.50 -7.09 -4.40
N THR A 69 4.95 -7.75 -3.37
CA THR A 69 3.77 -7.24 -2.65
C THR A 69 4.10 -5.93 -1.94
N ILE A 70 5.27 -5.86 -1.27
CA ILE A 70 5.73 -4.67 -0.56
C ILE A 70 5.98 -3.51 -1.55
N LEU A 71 6.61 -3.79 -2.69
CA LEU A 71 6.86 -2.80 -3.72
C LEU A 71 5.57 -2.18 -4.25
N ILE A 72 4.58 -3.00 -4.63
CA ILE A 72 3.28 -2.50 -5.10
C ILE A 72 2.58 -1.66 -4.04
N SER A 73 2.59 -2.10 -2.77
CA SER A 73 1.99 -1.32 -1.69
C SER A 73 2.69 0.04 -1.48
N THR A 74 4.00 0.09 -1.68
CA THR A 74 4.79 1.32 -1.56
C THR A 74 4.52 2.27 -2.73
N ILE A 75 4.46 1.75 -3.96
CA ILE A 75 4.09 2.52 -5.15
C ILE A 75 2.70 3.11 -4.98
N TYR A 76 1.74 2.32 -4.51
CA TYR A 76 0.38 2.80 -4.25
C TYR A 76 0.37 3.95 -3.23
N MET A 77 1.06 3.80 -2.09
CA MET A 77 1.17 4.89 -1.11
C MET A 77 1.75 6.16 -1.72
N ILE A 78 2.82 6.07 -2.51
CA ILE A 78 3.44 7.23 -3.17
C ILE A 78 2.47 7.90 -4.14
N VAL A 79 1.82 7.13 -5.01
CA VAL A 79 0.86 7.67 -6.00
C VAL A 79 -0.35 8.28 -5.31
N GLN A 80 -0.88 7.61 -4.28
CA GLN A 80 -1.98 8.10 -3.47
C GLN A 80 -1.63 9.44 -2.82
N PHE A 81 -0.45 9.54 -2.20
CA PHE A 81 0.02 10.77 -1.57
C PHE A 81 0.13 11.92 -2.58
N ILE A 82 0.69 11.68 -3.77
CA ILE A 82 0.77 12.69 -4.85
C ILE A 82 -0.62 13.20 -5.23
N ILE A 83 -1.60 12.31 -5.41
CA ILE A 83 -2.99 12.70 -5.73
C ILE A 83 -3.60 13.53 -4.60
N CYS A 84 -3.33 13.17 -3.34
CA CYS A 84 -3.82 13.93 -2.18
C CYS A 84 -3.21 15.33 -2.14
N VAL A 85 -1.90 15.47 -2.40
CA VAL A 85 -1.22 16.77 -2.49
C VAL A 85 -1.79 17.62 -3.63
N VAL A 86 -2.01 17.04 -4.82
CA VAL A 86 -2.63 17.75 -5.94
C VAL A 86 -4.05 18.22 -5.57
N THR A 87 -4.82 17.39 -4.87
CA THR A 87 -6.16 17.76 -4.39
C THR A 87 -6.10 18.94 -3.41
N ALA A 88 -5.15 18.91 -2.48
CA ALA A 88 -4.92 19.98 -1.51
C ALA A 88 -4.53 21.31 -2.20
N ILE A 89 -3.70 21.26 -3.24
CA ILE A 89 -3.29 22.44 -4.02
C ILE A 89 -4.46 23.00 -4.83
N LEU A 90 -5.24 22.14 -5.48
CA LEU A 90 -6.34 22.57 -6.35
C LEU A 90 -7.56 23.11 -5.60
N ASN A 91 -7.65 22.87 -4.29
CA ASN A 91 -8.55 23.50 -3.34
C ASN A 91 -9.98 23.75 -3.89
N ASP A 92 -10.70 22.65 -4.10
CA ASP A 92 -12.04 22.56 -4.72
C ASP A 92 -12.13 22.77 -6.24
N GLY A 93 -11.00 22.87 -6.93
CA GLY A 93 -10.94 22.81 -8.41
C GLY A 93 -11.37 21.45 -9.01
N ILE A 94 -11.45 20.40 -8.18
CA ILE A 94 -11.95 19.08 -8.56
C ILE A 94 -13.25 18.82 -7.80
N SER A 95 -14.31 18.41 -8.52
CA SER A 95 -15.56 18.04 -7.86
C SER A 95 -15.37 16.83 -6.95
N LEU A 96 -16.05 16.83 -5.79
CA LEU A 96 -16.00 15.75 -4.80
C LEU A 96 -16.27 14.36 -5.39
N LYS A 97 -17.20 14.28 -6.36
CA LYS A 97 -17.54 13.02 -7.04
C LYS A 97 -16.36 12.45 -7.82
N VAL A 98 -15.66 13.32 -8.57
CA VAL A 98 -14.47 12.91 -9.34
C VAL A 98 -13.35 12.48 -8.41
N LEU A 99 -13.13 13.23 -7.32
CA LEU A 99 -12.13 12.87 -6.30
C LEU A 99 -12.41 11.47 -5.72
N LEU A 100 -13.65 11.19 -5.31
CA LEU A 100 -14.01 9.87 -4.77
C LEU A 100 -13.78 8.75 -5.80
N ILE A 101 -14.19 8.96 -7.05
CA ILE A 101 -14.01 7.97 -8.12
C ILE A 101 -12.53 7.64 -8.31
N ILE A 102 -11.67 8.64 -8.44
CA ILE A 102 -10.23 8.45 -8.65
C ILE A 102 -9.61 7.64 -7.50
N ASN A 103 -9.89 8.03 -6.25
CA ASN A 103 -9.31 7.39 -5.08
C ASN A 103 -9.80 5.93 -4.89
N VAL A 104 -11.09 5.69 -5.10
CA VAL A 104 -11.67 4.34 -5.02
C VAL A 104 -11.10 3.43 -6.10
N ILE A 105 -10.99 3.91 -7.34
CA ILE A 105 -10.38 3.14 -8.44
C ILE A 105 -8.93 2.80 -8.10
N LEU A 106 -8.14 3.77 -7.62
CA LEU A 106 -6.74 3.53 -7.30
C LEU A 106 -6.59 2.48 -6.19
N MET A 107 -7.40 2.60 -5.13
CA MET A 107 -7.46 1.63 -4.05
C MET A 107 -7.84 0.23 -4.56
N ALA A 108 -8.87 0.13 -5.40
CA ALA A 108 -9.32 -1.14 -5.96
C ALA A 108 -8.23 -1.80 -6.83
N LEU A 109 -7.55 -1.03 -7.70
CA LEU A 109 -6.46 -1.52 -8.53
C LEU A 109 -5.32 -2.09 -7.68
N MET A 110 -4.92 -1.40 -6.62
CA MET A 110 -3.88 -1.86 -5.70
C MET A 110 -4.24 -3.21 -5.07
N TRP A 111 -5.46 -3.33 -4.52
CA TRP A 111 -5.91 -4.58 -3.89
C TRP A 111 -6.01 -5.73 -4.88
N VAL A 112 -6.50 -5.49 -6.11
CA VAL A 112 -6.53 -6.49 -7.18
C VAL A 112 -5.13 -7.01 -7.48
N LEU A 113 -4.13 -6.13 -7.61
CA LEU A 113 -2.74 -6.53 -7.88
C LEU A 113 -2.14 -7.36 -6.74
N ILE A 114 -2.38 -6.98 -5.48
CA ILE A 114 -1.89 -7.71 -4.32
C ILE A 114 -2.52 -9.10 -4.22
N LEU A 115 -3.84 -9.20 -4.45
CA LEU A 115 -4.55 -10.47 -4.46
C LEU A 115 -4.09 -11.36 -5.62
N ALA A 116 -3.82 -10.79 -6.80
CA ALA A 116 -3.26 -11.52 -7.93
C ALA A 116 -1.88 -12.11 -7.60
N ILE A 117 -0.99 -11.32 -6.97
CA ILE A 117 0.33 -11.80 -6.49
C ILE A 117 0.17 -12.93 -5.47
N LEU A 118 -0.75 -12.79 -4.52
CA LEU A 118 -1.05 -13.81 -3.52
C LEU A 118 -1.52 -15.12 -4.17
N ASN A 119 -2.41 -15.02 -5.15
CA ASN A 119 -2.92 -16.18 -5.89
C ASN A 119 -1.83 -16.84 -6.73
N ALA A 120 -1.01 -16.06 -7.43
CA ALA A 120 0.11 -16.55 -8.23
C ALA A 120 1.11 -17.32 -7.36
N LYS A 121 1.44 -16.77 -6.18
CA LYS A 121 2.27 -17.47 -5.18
C LYS A 121 1.66 -18.82 -4.78
N ASN A 122 0.38 -18.84 -4.40
CA ASN A 122 -0.28 -20.07 -3.96
C ASN A 122 -0.30 -21.13 -5.08
N HIS A 123 -0.51 -20.69 -6.33
CA HIS A 123 -0.46 -21.57 -7.49
C HIS A 123 0.93 -22.14 -7.74
N ALA A 124 1.97 -21.31 -7.68
CA ALA A 124 3.37 -21.73 -7.83
C ALA A 124 3.76 -22.76 -6.77
N ASN A 125 3.44 -22.49 -5.50
CA ASN A 125 3.74 -23.39 -4.39
C ASN A 125 3.02 -24.75 -4.54
N ARG A 126 1.79 -24.75 -5.08
CA ARG A 126 1.05 -25.99 -5.36
C ARG A 126 1.73 -26.82 -6.46
N ILE A 127 2.22 -26.19 -7.53
CA ILE A 127 2.94 -26.90 -8.60
C ILE A 127 4.25 -27.46 -8.07
N ASP A 128 5.02 -26.66 -7.33
CA ASP A 128 6.31 -27.07 -6.77
C ASP A 128 6.15 -28.27 -5.80
N SER A 129 5.12 -28.26 -4.94
CA SER A 129 4.82 -29.40 -4.07
C SER A 129 4.54 -30.70 -4.83
N ARG A 130 3.80 -30.62 -5.95
CA ARG A 130 3.51 -31.78 -6.80
C ARG A 130 4.76 -32.32 -7.48
N GLN A 131 5.64 -31.44 -7.95
CA GLN A 131 6.90 -31.85 -8.57
C GLN A 131 7.81 -32.53 -7.55
N LYS A 132 7.90 -31.99 -6.33
CA LYS A 132 8.68 -32.57 -5.25
C LYS A 132 8.17 -33.95 -4.84
N GLU A 133 6.85 -34.14 -4.71
CA GLU A 133 6.25 -35.46 -4.45
C GLU A 133 6.65 -36.47 -5.54
N HIS A 134 6.56 -36.08 -6.80
CA HIS A 134 6.87 -36.97 -7.92
C HIS A 134 8.36 -37.37 -7.99
N HIS A 135 9.27 -36.53 -7.50
CA HIS A 135 10.71 -36.82 -7.44
C HIS A 135 11.13 -37.66 -6.23
N VAL A 136 10.28 -37.82 -5.22
CA VAL A 136 10.55 -38.67 -4.04
C VAL A 136 10.03 -40.10 -4.23
N GLU A 137 9.10 -40.31 -5.18
CA GLU A 137 8.53 -41.62 -5.51
C GLU A 137 9.33 -42.45 -6.54
N LEU A 138 10.39 -41.88 -7.14
CA LEU A 138 11.32 -42.54 -8.08
C LEU A 138 12.64 -42.88 -7.41
#